data_AF-A0A6F8UR76-F1
#
_entry.id   AF-A0A6F8UR76-F1
#
_cell.length_a   1.000
_cell.length_b   1.000
_cell.length_c   1.000
_cell.angle_alpha   90.00
_cell.angle_beta   90.00
_cell.angle_gamma   90.00
#
_symmetry.space_group_name_H-M   'P 1'
#
loop_
_entity.id
_entity.type
_entity.pdbx_description
1 polymer ?
#
loop_
_entity_poly.entity_id
_entity_poly.type
_entity_poly.pdbx_seq_one_letter_code
_entity_poly.pdbx_strand_id
1 'polypeptide(L)' 'MKTTLERAFELARSGKCASMKELQRTLAAEGYAQQQLTGPVLFEQLRRLMKAAKPPSDKA' A
#
# COMPACT_ATOMS: atom_id res chain seq x y z
N MET A 1 1.18 18.58 4.33
CA MET A 1 1.19 17.43 5.25
C MET A 1 0.35 16.34 4.59
N LYS A 2 0.91 15.17 4.25
CA LYS A 2 0.13 14.06 3.68
C LYS A 2 -0.47 13.23 4.80
N THR A 3 -1.68 12.73 4.61
CA THR A 3 -2.29 11.77 5.52
C THR A 3 -1.68 10.37 5.34
N THR A 4 -1.79 9.50 6.35
CA THR A 4 -1.41 8.08 6.22
C THR A 4 -2.13 7.42 5.05
N LEU A 5 -3.38 7.80 4.83
CA LEU A 5 -4.23 7.23 3.79
C LEU A 5 -3.71 7.60 2.40
N GLU A 6 -3.47 8.88 2.13
CA GLU A 6 -2.86 9.32 0.86
C GLU A 6 -1.53 8.62 0.60
N ARG A 7 -0.67 8.52 1.61
CA ARG A 7 0.62 7.84 1.46
C ARG A 7 0.47 6.35 1.16
N ALA A 8 -0.49 5.67 1.79
CA ALA A 8 -0.79 4.28 1.52
C ALA A 8 -1.21 4.06 0.05
N PHE A 9 -2.08 4.94 -0.48
CA PHE A 9 -2.50 4.87 -1.87
C PHE A 9 -1.34 5.13 -2.85
N GLU A 10 -0.43 6.05 -2.54
CA GLU A 10 0.78 6.26 -3.34
C GLU A 10 1.68 5.02 -3.35
N LEU A 11 1.96 4.44 -2.17
CA LEU A 11 2.78 3.25 -2.07
C LEU A 11 2.16 2.06 -2.83
N ALA A 12 0.86 1.87 -2.70
CA ALA A 12 0.13 0.83 -3.43
C ALA A 12 0.19 1.03 -4.95
N ARG A 13 0.04 2.27 -5.45
CA ARG A 13 0.14 2.59 -6.89
C ARG A 13 1.56 2.54 -7.43
N SER A 14 2.55 2.79 -6.59
CA SER A 14 3.97 2.79 -6.99
C SER A 14 4.50 1.39 -7.32
N GLY A 15 3.78 0.32 -6.95
CA GLY A 15 4.23 -1.06 -7.10
C GLY A 15 5.40 -1.45 -6.18
N LYS A 16 5.87 -0.55 -5.31
CA LYS A 16 6.97 -0.80 -4.37
C LYS A 16 6.61 -1.76 -3.23
N CYS A 17 5.32 -1.90 -2.92
CA CYS A 17 4.83 -2.82 -1.91
C CYS A 17 3.99 -3.92 -2.59
N ALA A 18 4.42 -5.16 -2.47
CA ALA A 18 3.72 -6.32 -3.01
C ALA A 18 2.67 -6.87 -2.02
N SER A 19 2.66 -6.40 -0.78
CA SER A 19 1.76 -6.84 0.26
C SER A 19 1.41 -5.75 1.27
N MET A 20 0.25 -5.90 1.91
CA MET A 20 -0.20 -5.01 3.00
C MET A 20 0.82 -4.89 4.14
N LYS A 21 1.52 -5.98 4.46
CA LYS A 21 2.57 -6.00 5.50
C LYS A 21 3.78 -5.14 5.14
N GLU A 22 4.17 -5.11 3.87
CA GLU A 22 5.26 -4.24 3.37
C GLU A 22 4.82 -2.79 3.33
N LEU A 23 3.59 -2.52 2.89
CA LEU A 23 3.02 -1.17 2.93
C LEU A 23 2.99 -0.63 4.37
N GLN A 24 2.53 -1.44 5.31
CA GLN A 24 2.54 -1.09 6.73
C GLN A 24 3.96 -0.79 7.22
N ARG A 25 4.93 -1.66 6.97
CA ARG A 25 6.33 -1.42 7.36
C ARG A 25 6.89 -0.13 6.76
N THR A 26 6.61 0.14 5.48
CA THR A 26 7.08 1.34 4.78
C THR A 26 6.48 2.59 5.40
N LEU A 27 5.18 2.58 5.68
CA LEU A 27 4.50 3.69 6.36
C LEU A 27 5.06 3.94 7.77
N ALA A 28 5.31 2.88 8.53
CA ALA A 28 5.89 3.01 9.87
C ALA A 28 7.32 3.58 9.81
N ALA A 29 8.13 3.15 8.83
CA ALA A 29 9.48 3.67 8.61
C ALA A 29 9.47 5.16 8.21
N GLU A 30 8.43 5.60 7.50
CA GLU A 30 8.21 7.00 7.15
C GLU A 30 7.54 7.83 8.25
N GLY A 31 7.20 7.23 9.41
CA GLY A 31 6.60 7.91 10.55
C GLY A 31 5.06 8.06 10.49
N TYR A 32 4.39 7.35 9.57
CA TYR A 32 2.94 7.38 9.46
C TYR A 32 2.25 6.40 10.43
N ALA A 33 1.28 6.92 11.18
CA ALA A 33 0.49 6.12 12.11
C ALA A 33 -0.50 5.21 11.37
N GLN A 34 -0.34 3.89 11.54
CA GLN A 34 -1.18 2.87 10.89
C GLN A 34 -2.60 2.78 11.44
N GLN A 35 -2.90 3.43 12.56
CA GLN A 35 -4.23 3.40 13.19
C GLN A 35 -5.35 3.95 12.28
N GLN A 36 -4.99 4.77 11.29
CA GLN A 36 -5.93 5.28 10.27
C GLN A 36 -6.20 4.27 9.14
N LEU A 37 -5.39 3.22 9.00
CA LEU A 37 -5.58 2.16 8.01
C LEU A 37 -6.41 1.03 8.61
N THR A 38 -7.69 1.31 8.84
CA THR A 38 -8.64 0.33 9.37
C THR A 38 -9.79 0.12 8.40
N GLY A 39 -10.34 -1.10 8.42
CA GLY A 39 -11.51 -1.48 7.63
C GLY A 39 -11.18 -2.40 6.45
N PRO A 40 -12.00 -3.45 6.24
CA PRO A 40 -11.77 -4.44 5.18
C PRO A 40 -11.83 -3.83 3.78
N VAL A 41 -12.71 -2.84 3.56
CA VAL A 41 -12.89 -2.18 2.26
C VAL A 41 -11.62 -1.43 1.83
N LEU A 42 -10.98 -0.72 2.75
CA LEU A 42 -9.74 0.03 2.47
C LEU A 42 -8.59 -0.92 2.12
N PHE A 43 -8.47 -2.03 2.86
CA PHE A 43 -7.47 -3.06 2.55
C PHE A 43 -7.69 -3.70 1.19
N GLU A 44 -8.93 -4.01 0.83
CA GLU A 44 -9.26 -4.52 -0.49
C GLU A 44 -8.90 -3.52 -1.60
N GLN A 45 -9.17 -2.23 -1.41
CA GLN A 45 -8.78 -1.19 -2.37
C GLN A 45 -7.26 -1.09 -2.56
N LEU A 46 -6.51 -1.02 -1.46
CA LEU A 46 -5.04 -0.98 -1.50
C LEU A 46 -4.46 -2.22 -2.16
N ARG A 47 -4.99 -3.40 -1.83
CA ARG A 47 -4.55 -4.68 -2.41
C ARG A 47 -4.82 -4.76 -3.91
N ARG A 48 -5.98 -4.28 -4.37
CA ARG A 48 -6.30 -4.19 -5.80
C ARG A 48 -5.31 -3.26 -6.52
N LEU A 49 -4.99 -2.11 -5.94
CA LEU A 49 -4.02 -1.17 -6.50
C LEU A 49 -2.61 -1.77 -6.57
N MET A 50 -2.14 -2.43 -5.50
CA MET A 50 -0.85 -3.13 -5.51
C MET A 50 -0.80 -4.21 -6.59
N LYS A 51 -1.88 -4.99 -6.75
CA LYS A 51 -1.97 -6.04 -7.75
C LYS A 51 -1.95 -5.47 -9.18
N ALA A 52 -2.61 -4.33 -9.39
CA ALA A 52 -2.62 -3.64 -10.68
C ALA A 52 -1.28 -2.94 -11.00
N ALA A 53 -0.58 -2.47 -9.96
CA ALA A 53 0.72 -1.81 -10.10
C ALA A 53 1.88 -2.81 -10.26
N LYS A 54 1.71 -4.06 -9.81
CA LYS A 54 2.67 -5.11 -10.09
C LYS A 54 2.70 -5.31 -11.62
N PRO A 55 3.82 -5.05 -12.30
CA PRO A 55 3.93 -5.41 -13.72
C PRO A 55 3.63 -6.91 -13.85
N PRO A 56 3.09 -7.38 -15.00
CA PRO A 56 3.05 -8.80 -15.25
C PRO A 56 4.49 -9.27 -15.10
N SER A 57 4.78 -9.96 -14.01
CA SER A 57 6.01 -10.72 -13.88
C SER A 57 5.82 -11.81 -14.90
N ASP A 58 6.27 -11.50 -16.11
CA ASP A 58 6.72 -12.43 -17.13
C ASP A 58 7.31 -13.64 -16.40
N LYS A 59 6.55 -14.73 -16.42
CA LYS A 59 7.10 -16.04 -16.10
C LYS A 59 7.94 -16.43 -17.31
N ALA A 60 9.23 -16.17 -17.23
CA ALA A 60 10.23 -17.02 -17.89
C ALA A 60 10.22 -18.42 -17.26
#